data_AF-A0A7Y5NWA6-F1
#
_entry.id   AF-A0A7Y5NWA6-F1
#
_cell.length_a   1.000
_cell.length_b   1.000
_cell.length_c   1.000
_cell.angle_alpha   90.00
_cell.angle_beta   90.00
_cell.angle_gamma   90.00
#
_symmetry.space_group_name_H-M   'P 1'
#
loop_
_entity.id
_entity.type
_entity.pdbx_description
1 polymer ?
#
loop_
_entity_poly.entity_id
_entity_poly.type
_entity_poly.pdbx_seq_one_letter_code
_entity_poly.pdbx_strand_id
1 'polypeptide(L)'
;MDHECLAPPEEGCESSSECDGDEPVCHPQSGECVGCVSNRDCGPSAPFCEHEEWSCVECLVDAHCPSSVPICEEGTCVECTEDEHCPEGFQCGDLACEPE
;
A
#
# COMPACT_ATOMS: atom_id res chain seq x y z
N MET A 1 18.27 31.72 -25.24
CA MET A 1 17.66 31.47 -23.92
C MET A 1 16.29 30.81 -24.12
N ASP A 2 16.29 29.80 -24.99
CA ASP A 2 15.91 28.41 -24.70
C ASP A 2 14.87 28.15 -23.61
N HIS A 3 13.77 27.53 -24.08
CA HIS A 3 12.81 26.68 -23.38
C HIS A 3 11.75 27.36 -22.49
N GLU A 4 11.02 28.31 -23.09
CA GLU A 4 9.60 28.45 -22.75
C GLU A 4 8.82 27.36 -23.50
N CYS A 5 8.79 26.15 -22.95
CA CYS A 5 7.83 25.14 -23.36
C CYS A 5 6.47 25.55 -22.80
N LEU A 6 5.56 25.90 -23.72
CA LEU A 6 4.14 26.07 -23.44
C LEU A 6 3.63 24.84 -22.68
N ALA A 7 3.28 25.01 -21.39
CA ALA A 7 2.65 23.96 -20.60
C ALA A 7 1.30 23.56 -21.23
N PRO A 8 1.05 22.29 -21.57
CA PRO A 8 -0.30 21.77 -21.59
C PRO A 8 -0.77 21.57 -20.13
N PRO A 9 -2.05 21.78 -19.82
CA PRO A 9 -2.59 21.66 -18.46
C PRO A 9 -2.85 20.19 -18.11
N GLU A 10 -1.83 19.39 -17.76
CA GLU A 10 -2.01 17.98 -17.36
C GLU A 10 -1.00 17.61 -16.26
N GLU A 11 -1.52 17.39 -15.04
CA GLU A 11 -0.84 17.40 -13.73
C GLU A 11 0.03 16.16 -13.48
N GLY A 12 1.24 16.11 -14.06
CA GLY A 12 2.19 15.03 -13.82
C GLY A 12 3.53 15.49 -13.25
N CYS A 13 4.28 14.55 -12.67
CA CYS A 13 5.64 14.71 -12.17
C CYS A 13 6.67 14.23 -13.20
N GLU A 14 7.84 14.89 -13.25
CA GLU A 14 9.01 14.42 -14.00
C GLU A 14 10.04 13.76 -13.06
N SER A 15 9.95 14.03 -11.76
CA SER A 15 10.84 13.56 -10.70
C SER A 15 10.13 13.55 -9.35
N SER A 16 10.57 12.66 -8.45
CA SER A 16 9.98 12.53 -7.10
C SER A 16 10.13 13.79 -6.22
N SER A 17 10.97 14.76 -6.61
CA SER A 17 11.09 16.04 -5.90
C SER A 17 9.90 16.98 -6.13
N GLU A 18 9.01 16.64 -7.06
CA GLU A 18 7.78 17.38 -7.35
C GLU A 18 6.56 16.77 -6.63
N CYS A 19 6.78 15.69 -5.90
CA CYS A 19 5.78 14.91 -5.21
C CYS A 19 5.96 15.06 -3.68
N ASP A 20 4.87 15.20 -2.94
CA ASP A 20 4.85 15.49 -1.51
C ASP A 20 3.70 14.73 -0.81
N GLY A 21 3.75 14.62 0.52
CA GLY A 21 2.70 14.00 1.31
C GLY A 21 2.75 12.47 1.30
N ASP A 22 1.58 11.84 1.12
CA ASP A 22 1.41 10.37 1.08
C ASP A 22 1.85 9.76 -0.26
N GLU A 23 2.11 10.58 -1.28
CA GLU A 23 2.53 10.15 -2.62
C GLU A 23 3.88 10.78 -2.99
N PRO A 24 5.01 10.39 -2.37
CA PRO A 24 6.29 11.06 -2.54
C PRO A 24 7.09 10.60 -3.78
N VAL A 25 6.59 9.64 -4.56
CA VAL A 25 7.34 9.02 -5.66
C VAL A 25 6.69 9.33 -7.00
N CYS A 26 7.51 9.71 -7.98
CA CYS A 26 7.02 9.90 -9.33
C CYS A 26 7.01 8.59 -10.13
N HIS A 27 5.84 8.15 -10.59
CA HIS A 27 5.71 6.96 -11.41
C HIS A 27 6.26 7.21 -12.83
N PRO A 28 7.33 6.53 -13.25
CA PRO A 28 8.10 6.93 -14.44
C PRO A 28 7.39 6.68 -15.77
N GLN A 29 6.31 5.88 -15.79
CA GLN A 29 5.55 5.59 -17.02
C GLN A 29 4.31 6.46 -17.14
N SER A 30 3.64 6.74 -16.03
CA SER A 30 2.40 7.54 -16.03
C SER A 30 2.67 9.02 -15.82
N GLY A 31 3.79 9.36 -15.18
CA GLY A 31 4.08 10.72 -14.72
C GLY A 31 3.17 11.13 -13.56
N GLU A 32 2.66 10.20 -12.75
CA GLU A 32 1.78 10.50 -11.63
C GLU A 32 2.56 10.37 -10.31
N CYS A 33 2.29 11.25 -9.35
CA CYS A 33 2.79 11.05 -7.99
C CYS A 33 2.04 9.88 -7.37
N VAL A 34 2.77 8.96 -6.77
CA VAL A 34 2.27 7.74 -6.15
C VAL A 34 2.99 7.48 -4.83
N GLY A 35 2.43 6.61 -4.00
CA GLY A 35 3.05 6.21 -2.73
C GLY A 35 4.38 5.49 -2.92
N CYS A 36 4.47 4.65 -3.94
CA CYS A 36 5.67 3.86 -4.22
C CYS A 36 5.71 3.36 -5.67
N VAL A 37 6.89 2.97 -6.14
CA VAL A 37 7.05 2.15 -7.37
C VAL A 37 7.76 0.83 -7.08
N SER A 38 8.31 0.71 -5.88
CA SER A 38 9.06 -0.44 -5.38
C SER A 38 9.01 -0.47 -3.84
N ASN A 39 9.24 -1.64 -3.26
CA ASN A 39 9.33 -1.82 -1.79
C ASN A 39 10.40 -0.94 -1.10
N ARG A 40 11.36 -0.39 -1.85
CA ARG A 40 12.39 0.52 -1.31
C ARG A 40 11.88 1.92 -1.02
N ASP A 41 10.78 2.31 -1.65
CA ASP A 41 10.14 3.61 -1.44
C ASP A 41 9.33 3.62 -0.14
N CYS A 42 9.00 2.44 0.33
CA CYS A 42 8.11 2.20 1.44
C CYS A 42 8.82 2.17 2.80
N GLY A 43 8.10 2.61 3.84
CA GLY A 43 8.59 2.67 5.21
C GLY A 43 8.47 1.34 5.96
N PRO A 44 9.03 1.24 7.18
CA PRO A 44 8.99 0.00 7.96
C PRO A 44 7.59 -0.42 8.43
N SER A 45 6.63 0.52 8.48
CA SER A 45 5.24 0.24 8.86
C SER A 45 4.42 -0.37 7.72
N ALA A 46 4.80 -0.12 6.48
CA ALA A 46 4.10 -0.63 5.30
C ALA A 46 5.16 -0.90 4.22
N PRO A 47 5.97 -1.97 4.36
CA PRO A 47 7.22 -2.11 3.60
C PRO A 47 7.04 -2.63 2.17
N PHE A 48 5.83 -3.00 1.78
CA PHE A 48 5.57 -3.54 0.46
C PHE A 48 4.87 -2.50 -0.41
N CYS A 49 5.27 -2.46 -1.68
CA CYS A 49 4.61 -1.63 -2.67
C CYS A 49 3.60 -2.48 -3.43
N GLU A 50 2.33 -2.10 -3.38
CA GLU A 50 1.25 -2.71 -4.13
C GLU A 50 1.11 -2.00 -5.49
N HIS A 51 1.07 -2.78 -6.58
CA HIS A 51 1.22 -2.27 -7.93
C HIS A 51 -0.10 -1.90 -8.63
N GLU A 52 -1.25 -2.10 -7.97
CA GLU A 52 -2.56 -1.76 -8.53
C GLU A 52 -2.92 -0.32 -8.18
N GLU A 53 -2.78 0.06 -6.91
CA GLU A 53 -3.01 1.40 -6.35
C GLU A 53 -1.71 2.20 -6.16
N TRP A 54 -0.53 1.59 -6.40
CA TRP A 54 0.79 2.21 -6.20
C TRP A 54 1.00 2.76 -4.79
N SER A 55 0.49 2.03 -3.81
CA SER A 55 0.47 2.40 -2.40
C SER A 55 1.36 1.48 -1.55
N CYS A 56 1.87 2.01 -0.45
CA CYS A 56 2.62 1.21 0.51
C CYS A 56 1.67 0.48 1.45
N VAL A 57 1.78 -0.84 1.50
CA VAL A 57 0.94 -1.75 2.28
C VAL A 57 1.78 -2.58 3.25
N GLU A 58 1.15 -3.08 4.31
CA GLU A 58 1.79 -3.93 5.31
C GLU A 58 2.11 -5.32 4.77
N CYS A 59 1.27 -5.82 3.85
CA CYS A 59 1.43 -7.14 3.26
C CYS A 59 0.93 -7.18 1.80
N LEU A 60 1.43 -8.14 1.03
CA LEU A 60 0.90 -8.48 -0.30
C LEU A 60 0.37 -9.93 -0.34
N VAL A 61 0.81 -10.72 0.64
CA VAL A 61 0.51 -12.14 0.80
C VAL A 61 0.58 -12.46 2.29
N ASP A 62 -0.12 -13.51 2.71
CA ASP A 62 -0.18 -13.97 4.10
C ASP A 62 1.22 -14.23 4.72
N ALA A 63 2.17 -14.68 3.89
CA ALA A 63 3.54 -14.95 4.31
C ALA A 63 4.33 -13.69 4.75
N HIS A 64 3.85 -12.49 4.41
CA HIS A 64 4.43 -11.24 4.88
C HIS A 64 3.98 -10.90 6.31
N CYS A 65 2.87 -11.49 6.75
CA CYS A 65 2.28 -11.18 8.02
C CYS A 65 2.85 -12.03 9.18
N PRO A 66 2.95 -11.46 10.39
CA PRO A 66 3.38 -12.20 11.57
C PRO A 66 2.31 -13.21 11.99
N SER A 67 2.71 -14.25 12.75
CA SER A 67 1.78 -15.29 13.20
C SER A 67 0.64 -14.80 14.11
N SER A 68 0.71 -13.57 14.62
CA SER A 68 -0.38 -12.97 15.41
C SER A 68 -1.52 -12.43 14.55
N VAL A 69 -1.24 -12.04 13.30
CA VAL A 69 -2.23 -11.54 12.33
C VAL A 69 -1.91 -12.18 10.99
N PRO A 70 -2.11 -13.49 10.83
CA PRO A 70 -1.45 -14.25 9.77
C PRO A 70 -2.04 -14.04 8.37
N ILE A 71 -3.14 -13.32 8.23
CA ILE A 71 -3.88 -13.19 6.97
C ILE A 71 -3.62 -11.81 6.38
N CYS A 72 -3.35 -11.75 5.08
CA CYS A 72 -3.25 -10.47 4.38
C CYS A 72 -4.59 -10.13 3.72
N GLU A 73 -5.22 -9.06 4.19
CA GLU A 73 -6.52 -8.57 3.73
C GLU A 73 -6.36 -7.12 3.26
N GLU A 74 -6.62 -6.85 1.98
CA GLU A 74 -6.50 -5.52 1.34
C GLU A 74 -5.22 -4.74 1.74
N GLY A 75 -4.08 -5.42 1.81
CA GLY A 75 -2.80 -4.82 2.17
C GLY A 75 -2.52 -4.66 3.67
N THR A 76 -3.41 -5.14 4.53
CA THR A 76 -3.30 -5.09 6.00
C THR A 76 -3.23 -6.49 6.59
N CYS A 77 -2.35 -6.71 7.57
CA CYS A 77 -2.34 -7.99 8.27
C CYS A 77 -3.47 -8.05 9.31
N VAL A 78 -4.33 -9.05 9.20
CA VAL A 78 -5.49 -9.27 10.05
C VAL A 78 -5.44 -10.65 10.71
N GLU A 79 -6.20 -10.81 11.79
CA GLU A 79 -6.26 -12.09 12.49
C GLU A 79 -7.18 -13.08 11.78
N CYS A 80 -8.29 -12.57 11.24
CA CYS A 80 -9.32 -13.35 10.56
C CYS A 80 -10.01 -12.52 9.48
N THR A 81 -10.54 -13.20 8.46
CA THR A 81 -11.52 -12.66 7.51
C THR A 81 -12.84 -13.41 7.55
N GLU A 82 -12.85 -14.59 8.16
CA GLU A 82 -13.94 -15.56 8.20
C GLU A 82 -13.86 -16.29 9.56
N ASP A 83 -14.98 -16.77 10.07
CA ASP A 83 -15.03 -17.48 11.36
C ASP A 83 -14.16 -18.75 11.39
N GLU A 84 -13.96 -19.40 10.24
CA GLU A 84 -13.11 -20.60 10.11
C GLU A 84 -11.63 -20.33 10.37
N HIS A 85 -11.19 -19.07 10.31
CA HIS A 85 -9.83 -18.67 10.66
C HIS A 85 -9.61 -18.61 12.18
N CYS A 86 -10.70 -18.55 12.95
CA CYS A 86 -10.67 -18.45 14.40
C CYS A 86 -10.75 -19.85 15.06
N PRO A 87 -10.14 -20.01 16.26
CA PRO A 87 -10.28 -21.24 17.03
C PRO A 87 -11.73 -21.46 17.48
N GLU A 88 -12.07 -22.70 17.82
CA GLU A 88 -13.43 -23.07 18.27
C GLU A 88 -13.94 -22.15 19.41
N GLY A 89 -15.12 -21.57 19.24
CA GLY A 89 -15.76 -20.65 20.19
C GLY A 89 -15.40 -19.16 20.01
N PHE A 90 -14.73 -18.82 18.91
CA PHE A 90 -14.47 -17.45 18.48
C PHE A 90 -15.03 -17.25 17.07
N GLN A 91 -15.60 -16.07 16.82
CA GLN A 91 -16.08 -15.62 15.53
C GLN A 91 -15.20 -14.47 15.03
N CYS A 92 -15.09 -14.34 13.71
CA CYS A 92 -14.41 -13.18 13.16
C CYS A 92 -15.28 -11.93 13.27
N GLY A 93 -14.80 -10.94 14.02
CA GLY A 93 -15.44 -9.65 14.22
C GLY A 93 -14.41 -8.53 14.12
N ASP A 94 -14.68 -7.53 13.28
CA ASP A 94 -13.76 -6.39 13.05
C ASP A 94 -12.33 -6.84 12.68
N LEU A 95 -12.21 -7.93 11.88
CA LEU A 95 -10.94 -8.53 11.45
C LEU A 95 -10.08 -9.10 12.60
N ALA A 96 -10.72 -9.34 13.75
CA ALA A 96 -10.16 -9.97 14.96
C ALA A 96 -11.04 -11.14 15.44
N CYS A 97 -10.46 -12.16 16.06
CA CYS A 97 -11.23 -13.24 16.65
C CYS A 97 -11.84 -12.80 17.98
N GLU A 98 -13.15 -12.62 17.99
CA GLU A 98 -13.94 -12.25 19.17
C GLU A 98 -14.69 -13.47 19.71
N PRO A 99 -14.87 -13.61 21.04
CA PRO A 99 -15.71 -14.68 21.58
C PRO A 99 -17.17 -14.50 21.14
N GLU A 100 -17.82 -15.60 20.76
CA GLU A 100 -19.27 -15.62 20.43
C GLU A 100 -20.18 -15.20 21.58
#